data_AF-A0AAW0QTL1-F1
#
_entry.id   AF-A0AAW0QTL1-F1
#
_cell.length_a   1.000
_cell.length_b   1.000
_cell.length_c   1.000
_cell.angle_alpha   90.00
_cell.angle_beta   90.00
_cell.angle_gamma   90.00
#
_symmetry.space_group_name_H-M   'P 1'
#
loop_
_entity.id
_entity.type
_entity.pdbx_description
1 polymer ?
#
loop_
_entity_poly.entity_id
_entity_poly.type
_entity_poly.pdbx_seq_one_letter_code
_entity_poly.pdbx_strand_id
1 'polypeptide(L)'
;MAHVDTSLPTRPTGAAAQLADAHAAAHPLKLYGHQPVQKGARVPRPQTPRGLVPTPAVPKSDTQSKDQKPLYESSVICEYLNDEYDDEAKHGPDLFPTGPAYGRARCRLWIDHILGKIVPGFYRFIQHTPEKEYTIEVARSNFLGHIKTLTRARMFLLDHYKPGGVGIPAEGQGGEDEVLWGRWRKWHSAIMERQSVKDTWNDDHSYIQTYKRYAEDTADAKVAQATRKGEGLPR
;
A
#
# COMPACT_ATOMS: atom_id res chain seq x y z
N MET A 1 10.05 -29.44 9.28
CA MET A 1 9.90 -28.09 8.70
C MET A 1 8.44 -27.90 8.34
N ALA A 2 7.82 -26.77 8.70
CA ALA A 2 6.47 -26.47 8.24
C ALA A 2 6.48 -26.28 6.71
N HIS A 3 5.50 -26.84 6.01
CA HIS A 3 5.37 -26.71 4.56
C HIS A 3 4.89 -25.28 4.23
N VAL A 4 5.83 -24.36 3.99
CA VAL A 4 5.53 -22.96 3.67
C VAL A 4 4.82 -22.91 2.32
N ASP A 5 3.53 -22.56 2.34
CA ASP A 5 2.78 -22.32 1.12
C ASP A 5 3.36 -21.12 0.36
N THR A 6 3.79 -21.37 -0.88
CA THR A 6 4.39 -20.37 -1.78
C THR A 6 3.40 -19.86 -2.82
N SER A 7 2.16 -20.36 -2.83
CA SER A 7 1.10 -19.96 -3.76
C SER A 7 0.53 -18.58 -3.43
N LEU A 8 1.22 -17.55 -3.91
CA LEU A 8 0.63 -16.22 -4.08
C LEU A 8 0.00 -16.10 -5.48
N PRO A 9 -1.08 -15.31 -5.64
CA PRO A 9 -1.55 -14.90 -6.95
C PRO A 9 -0.40 -14.31 -7.79
N THR A 10 -0.18 -14.87 -8.98
CA THR A 10 0.95 -14.49 -9.86
C THR A 10 0.60 -13.42 -10.90
N ARG A 11 -0.67 -13.02 -10.94
CA ARG A 11 -1.27 -12.01 -11.82
C ARG A 11 -2.32 -11.21 -11.04
N PRO A 12 -2.62 -9.97 -11.44
CA PRO A 12 -3.76 -9.22 -10.90
C PRO A 12 -5.10 -9.89 -11.24
N THR A 13 -6.15 -9.47 -10.55
CA THR A 13 -7.54 -9.95 -10.70
C THR A 13 -8.52 -8.77 -10.80
N GLY A 14 -9.81 -9.02 -11.03
CA GLY A 14 -10.84 -7.98 -11.13
C GLY A 14 -10.51 -6.84 -12.10
N ALA A 15 -10.78 -5.61 -11.67
CA ALA A 15 -10.49 -4.40 -12.43
C ALA A 15 -8.97 -4.19 -12.64
N ALA A 16 -8.14 -4.55 -11.66
CA ALA A 16 -6.68 -4.47 -11.81
C ALA A 16 -6.12 -5.36 -12.94
N ALA A 17 -6.78 -6.48 -13.25
CA ALA A 17 -6.43 -7.29 -14.43
C ALA A 17 -6.77 -6.57 -15.73
N GLN A 18 -7.97 -6.01 -15.84
CA GLN A 18 -8.41 -5.25 -17.02
C GLN A 18 -7.53 -4.03 -17.28
N LEU A 19 -7.15 -3.30 -16.23
CA LEU A 19 -6.23 -2.16 -16.32
C LEU A 19 -4.83 -2.60 -16.77
N ALA A 20 -4.32 -3.72 -16.23
CA ALA A 20 -3.01 -4.26 -16.61
C ALA A 20 -2.99 -4.72 -18.08
N ASP A 21 -4.05 -5.39 -18.55
CA ASP A 21 -4.17 -5.83 -19.95
C ASP A 21 -4.27 -4.63 -20.91
N ALA A 22 -5.04 -3.60 -20.55
CA ALA A 22 -5.13 -2.35 -21.31
C ALA A 22 -3.78 -1.61 -21.44
N HIS A 23 -2.87 -1.81 -20.49
CA HIS A 23 -1.53 -1.21 -20.47
C HIS A 23 -0.40 -2.22 -20.79
N ALA A 24 -0.72 -3.38 -21.37
CA ALA A 24 0.26 -4.39 -21.75
C ALA A 24 1.13 -4.00 -22.97
N ALA A 25 0.74 -2.94 -23.70
CA ALA A 25 1.48 -2.41 -24.83
C ALA A 25 2.85 -1.83 -24.41
N ALA A 26 3.82 -1.84 -25.33
CA ALA A 26 5.14 -1.30 -25.07
C ALA A 26 5.11 0.23 -24.88
N HIS A 27 5.28 0.68 -23.65
CA HIS A 27 5.36 2.10 -23.27
C HIS A 27 6.80 2.50 -22.87
N PRO A 28 7.24 3.75 -23.10
CA PRO A 28 8.58 4.21 -22.69
C PRO A 28 8.83 4.10 -21.18
N LEU A 29 7.87 4.56 -20.37
CA LEU A 29 7.83 4.30 -18.92
C LEU A 29 7.23 2.90 -18.66
N LYS A 30 7.92 2.06 -17.90
CA LYS A 30 7.45 0.71 -17.53
C LYS A 30 7.32 0.57 -16.02
N LEU A 31 6.12 0.22 -15.53
CA LEU A 31 5.87 -0.02 -14.12
C LEU A 31 6.00 -1.52 -13.80
N TYR A 32 6.91 -1.89 -12.88
CA TYR A 32 7.02 -3.26 -12.39
C TYR A 32 6.30 -3.39 -11.04
N GLY A 33 5.15 -4.09 -11.05
CA GLY A 33 4.36 -4.42 -9.87
C GLY A 33 4.91 -5.61 -9.07
N HIS A 34 4.20 -6.00 -8.00
CA HIS A 34 4.59 -7.17 -7.19
C HIS A 34 4.24 -8.47 -7.91
N GLN A 35 5.24 -9.10 -8.53
CA GLN A 35 5.14 -10.47 -9.00
C GLN A 35 5.91 -11.39 -8.03
N PRO A 36 5.25 -12.39 -7.41
CA PRO A 36 5.92 -13.45 -6.67
C PRO A 36 6.96 -14.12 -7.57
N VAL A 37 8.17 -14.36 -7.05
CA VAL A 37 9.25 -14.95 -7.86
C VAL A 37 8.92 -16.40 -8.19
N GLN A 38 8.44 -16.64 -9.42
CA GLN A 38 8.60 -17.96 -10.01
C GLN A 38 10.10 -18.19 -10.25
N LYS A 39 10.69 -19.15 -9.52
CA LYS A 39 12.06 -19.61 -9.75
C LYS A 39 12.19 -20.08 -11.20
N GLY A 40 12.85 -19.30 -12.05
CA GLY A 40 13.10 -19.61 -13.47
C GLY A 40 12.66 -18.53 -14.46
N ALA A 41 11.75 -17.61 -14.10
CA ALA A 41 11.28 -16.58 -15.03
C ALA A 41 12.31 -15.46 -15.23
N ARG A 42 13.04 -15.47 -16.35
CA ARG A 42 13.94 -14.38 -16.78
C ARG A 42 13.16 -13.17 -17.33
N VAL A 43 12.40 -12.49 -16.47
CA VAL A 43 12.02 -11.10 -16.74
C VAL A 43 13.18 -10.21 -16.27
N PRO A 44 13.87 -9.46 -17.15
CA PRO A 44 14.90 -8.52 -16.74
C PRO A 44 14.26 -7.37 -15.98
N ARG A 45 14.17 -7.50 -14.65
CA ARG A 45 13.93 -6.37 -13.75
C ARG A 45 15.22 -5.56 -13.66
N PRO A 46 15.13 -4.22 -13.64
CA PRO A 46 16.26 -3.40 -13.22
C PRO A 46 16.77 -3.88 -11.85
N GLN A 47 18.09 -3.98 -11.69
CA GLN A 47 18.68 -4.38 -10.41
C GLN A 47 18.54 -3.22 -9.42
N THR A 48 17.57 -3.30 -8.50
CA THR A 48 17.50 -2.40 -7.35
C THR A 48 18.27 -3.01 -6.18
N PRO A 49 19.08 -2.24 -5.42
CA PRO A 49 19.87 -2.77 -4.30
C PRO A 49 19.04 -3.45 -3.20
N ARG A 50 17.74 -3.15 -3.11
CA ARG A 50 16.84 -3.63 -2.05
C ARG A 50 15.83 -4.69 -2.52
N GLY A 51 15.59 -4.85 -3.82
CA GLY A 51 14.64 -5.82 -4.37
C GLY A 51 13.16 -5.55 -4.02
N LEU A 52 12.83 -4.29 -3.72
CA LEU A 52 11.49 -3.86 -3.32
C LEU A 52 10.63 -3.45 -4.53
N VAL A 53 9.31 -3.39 -4.34
CA VAL A 53 8.33 -2.99 -5.36
C VAL A 53 7.31 -2.02 -4.74
N PRO A 54 6.69 -1.12 -5.53
CA PRO A 54 6.86 -0.93 -6.98
C PRO A 54 8.25 -0.40 -7.35
N THR A 55 8.72 -0.77 -8.54
CA THR A 55 9.94 -0.23 -9.17
C THR A 55 9.58 0.13 -10.61
N PRO A 56 9.27 1.40 -10.96
CA PRO A 56 9.22 1.81 -12.35
C PRO A 56 10.62 1.92 -12.94
N ALA A 57 10.73 1.61 -14.23
CA ALA A 57 11.90 1.85 -15.05
C ALA A 57 11.61 3.06 -15.95
N VAL A 58 12.33 4.15 -15.71
CA VAL A 58 12.21 5.42 -16.43
C VAL A 58 13.12 5.40 -17.67
N PRO A 59 12.63 5.81 -18.85
CA PRO A 59 13.44 5.93 -20.05
C PRO A 59 14.36 7.16 -19.99
N LYS A 60 15.54 7.09 -20.62
CA LYS A 60 16.22 8.30 -21.09
C LYS A 60 15.57 8.73 -22.42
N SER A 61 14.99 9.92 -22.47
CA SER A 61 14.76 10.76 -23.68
C SER A 61 14.52 10.04 -25.02
N ASP A 62 13.25 9.92 -25.43
CA ASP A 62 12.72 9.76 -26.80
C ASP A 62 13.31 8.72 -27.76
N THR A 63 14.19 7.83 -27.29
CA THR A 63 14.83 6.81 -28.12
C THR A 63 14.83 5.47 -27.41
N GLN A 64 14.80 4.38 -28.19
CA GLN A 64 14.79 2.99 -27.69
C GLN A 64 16.16 2.58 -27.12
N SER A 65 16.60 3.30 -26.09
CA SER A 65 17.86 3.06 -25.39
C SER A 65 17.75 1.87 -24.44
N LYS A 66 18.81 1.08 -24.37
CA LYS A 66 18.96 -0.02 -23.39
C LYS A 66 19.22 0.49 -21.96
N ASP A 67 19.48 1.79 -21.79
CA ASP A 67 19.70 2.45 -20.50
C ASP A 67 18.38 2.86 -19.83
N GLN A 68 17.70 1.90 -19.18
CA GLN A 68 16.63 2.24 -18.25
C GLN A 68 17.20 2.70 -16.90
N LYS A 69 16.68 3.81 -16.37
CA LYS A 69 16.98 4.26 -14.99
C LYS A 69 15.89 3.73 -14.04
N PRO A 70 16.19 2.79 -13.12
CA PRO A 70 15.22 2.39 -12.12
C PRO A 70 15.00 3.46 -11.06
N LEU A 71 13.74 3.70 -10.72
CA LEU A 71 13.35 4.37 -9.49
C LEU A 71 12.68 3.35 -8.54
N TYR A 72 12.85 3.56 -7.25
CA TYR A 72 12.24 2.78 -6.17
C TYR A 72 11.87 3.75 -5.03
N GLU A 73 11.23 3.27 -3.96
CA GLU A 73 10.49 4.05 -2.95
C GLU A 73 9.19 4.66 -3.52
N SER A 74 8.03 4.23 -3.02
CA SER A 74 6.73 4.66 -3.57
C SER A 74 6.49 6.18 -3.49
N SER A 75 7.00 6.85 -2.45
CA SER A 75 6.93 8.31 -2.33
C SER A 75 7.79 9.03 -3.38
N VAL A 76 9.02 8.57 -3.62
CA VAL A 76 9.92 9.13 -4.64
C VAL A 76 9.35 8.92 -6.04
N ILE A 77 8.73 7.77 -6.28
CA ILE A 77 8.01 7.49 -7.52
C ILE A 77 6.85 8.47 -7.72
N CYS A 78 6.04 8.74 -6.69
CA CYS A 78 4.95 9.71 -6.79
C CYS A 78 5.45 11.15 -7.00
N GLU A 79 6.58 11.54 -6.40
CA GLU A 79 7.20 12.85 -6.67
C GLU A 79 7.70 12.93 -8.12
N TYR A 80 8.43 11.92 -8.60
CA TYR A 80 8.89 11.87 -9.99
C TYR A 80 7.72 11.93 -11.00
N LEU A 81 6.63 11.18 -10.75
CA LEU A 81 5.47 11.20 -11.64
C LEU A 81 4.75 12.55 -11.65
N ASN A 82 4.71 13.27 -10.53
CA ASN A 82 4.14 14.62 -10.48
C ASN A 82 5.01 15.65 -11.21
N ASP A 83 6.33 15.48 -11.18
CA ASP A 83 7.27 16.45 -11.75
C ASP A 83 7.57 16.19 -13.25
N GLU A 84 7.42 14.95 -13.75
CA GLU A 84 7.60 14.58 -15.17
C GLU A 84 6.29 14.72 -16.00
N TYR A 85 5.13 14.59 -15.36
CA TYR A 85 3.82 14.60 -16.01
C TYR A 85 2.94 15.76 -15.50
N ASP A 86 3.53 16.96 -15.44
CA ASP A 86 2.92 18.19 -14.87
C ASP A 86 1.88 18.89 -15.77
N ASP A 87 1.80 18.52 -17.06
CA ASP A 87 0.75 18.99 -17.98
C ASP A 87 -0.63 18.39 -17.63
N GLU A 88 -1.36 19.07 -16.73
CA GLU A 88 -2.70 18.66 -16.30
C GLU A 88 -3.70 18.45 -17.45
N ALA A 89 -3.55 19.18 -18.57
CA ALA A 89 -4.45 19.06 -19.72
C ALA A 89 -4.26 17.74 -20.49
N LYS A 90 -3.09 17.11 -20.35
CA LYS A 90 -2.71 15.87 -21.04
C LYS A 90 -2.62 14.66 -20.11
N HIS A 91 -2.25 14.88 -18.84
CA HIS A 91 -1.94 13.83 -17.87
C HIS A 91 -2.92 13.76 -16.68
N GLY A 92 -3.84 14.73 -16.58
CA GLY A 92 -4.80 14.82 -15.49
C GLY A 92 -4.24 15.57 -14.27
N PRO A 93 -5.06 15.75 -13.22
CA PRO A 93 -4.75 16.68 -12.14
C PRO A 93 -3.54 16.26 -11.29
N ASP A 94 -2.85 17.28 -10.79
CA ASP A 94 -1.66 17.18 -9.94
C ASP A 94 -1.86 16.22 -8.74
N LEU A 95 -0.86 15.38 -8.42
CA LEU A 95 -0.93 14.43 -7.30
C LEU A 95 -0.82 15.14 -5.94
N PHE A 96 -0.14 16.28 -5.90
CA PHE A 96 0.00 17.13 -4.71
C PHE A 96 -0.90 18.38 -4.79
N PRO A 97 -1.20 19.04 -3.64
CA PRO A 97 -1.93 20.30 -3.67
C PRO A 97 -1.17 21.39 -4.43
N THR A 98 -1.81 21.95 -5.46
CA THR A 98 -1.32 23.13 -6.20
C THR A 98 -1.35 24.40 -5.34
N GLY A 99 -0.57 25.42 -5.72
CA GLY A 99 -0.46 26.68 -4.99
C GLY A 99 0.66 26.71 -3.93
N PRO A 100 0.47 27.37 -2.77
CA PRO A 100 1.57 27.63 -1.83
C PRO A 100 2.25 26.36 -1.31
N ALA A 101 3.58 26.40 -1.20
CA ALA A 101 4.43 25.28 -0.75
C ALA A 101 3.99 24.63 0.58
N TYR A 102 3.30 25.38 1.45
CA TYR A 102 2.71 24.88 2.69
C TYR A 102 1.69 23.74 2.46
N GLY A 103 0.94 23.75 1.36
CA GLY A 103 0.01 22.67 0.99
C GLY A 103 0.75 21.36 0.71
N ARG A 104 1.80 21.40 -0.13
CA ARG A 104 2.69 20.27 -0.41
C ARG A 104 3.42 19.79 0.85
N ALA A 105 3.90 20.70 1.70
CA ALA A 105 4.54 20.37 2.97
C ALA A 105 3.59 19.62 3.94
N ARG A 106 2.34 20.08 4.10
CA ARG A 106 1.33 19.35 4.88
C ARG A 106 1.02 17.98 4.29
N CYS A 107 0.97 17.83 2.97
CA CYS A 107 0.79 16.54 2.32
C CYS A 107 1.93 15.57 2.68
N ARG A 108 3.19 16.01 2.57
CA ARG A 108 4.38 15.23 2.93
C ARG A 108 4.39 14.79 4.40
N LEU A 109 3.99 15.66 5.34
CA LEU A 109 3.86 15.29 6.76
C LEU A 109 2.83 14.17 6.98
N TRP A 110 1.71 14.19 6.27
CA TRP A 110 0.72 13.10 6.34
C TRP A 110 1.23 11.80 5.70
N ILE A 111 1.99 11.89 4.60
CA ILE A 111 2.64 10.73 3.97
C ILE A 111 3.64 10.07 4.93
N ASP A 112 4.51 10.84 5.60
CA ASP A 112 5.45 10.28 6.58
C ASP A 112 4.72 9.69 7.81
N HIS A 113 3.63 10.30 8.29
CA HIS A 113 2.80 9.69 9.33
C HIS A 113 2.21 8.33 8.90
N ILE A 114 1.72 8.22 7.65
CA ILE A 114 1.23 6.95 7.10
C ILE A 114 2.33 5.89 7.10
N LEU A 115 3.46 6.20 6.48
CA LEU A 115 4.57 5.27 6.29
C LEU A 115 5.28 4.93 7.62
N GLY A 116 5.37 5.87 8.55
CA GLY A 116 6.12 5.76 9.80
C GLY A 116 5.31 5.24 11.00
N LYS A 117 3.98 5.37 11.01
CA LYS A 117 3.14 4.96 12.15
C LYS A 117 2.10 3.91 11.78
N ILE A 118 1.40 4.09 10.66
CA ILE A 118 0.18 3.32 10.35
C ILE A 118 0.50 2.00 9.67
N VAL A 119 1.30 2.03 8.61
CA VAL A 119 1.73 0.80 7.94
C VAL A 119 2.48 -0.12 8.93
N PRO A 120 3.41 0.36 9.77
CA PRO A 120 3.99 -0.44 10.85
C PRO A 120 2.97 -0.92 11.90
N GLY A 121 2.01 -0.07 12.29
CA GLY A 121 0.95 -0.43 13.24
C GLY A 121 0.03 -1.54 12.71
N PHE A 122 -0.36 -1.46 11.43
CA PHE A 122 -1.13 -2.48 10.74
C PHE A 122 -0.37 -3.81 10.74
N TYR A 123 0.91 -3.79 10.36
CA TYR A 123 1.71 -5.01 10.31
C TYR A 123 1.93 -5.63 11.70
N ARG A 124 2.13 -4.82 12.76
CA ARG A 124 2.18 -5.32 14.15
C ARG A 124 0.86 -5.96 14.59
N PHE A 125 -0.28 -5.37 14.20
CA PHE A 125 -1.60 -5.87 14.59
C PHE A 125 -1.98 -7.16 13.83
N ILE A 126 -1.77 -7.22 12.50
CA ILE A 126 -2.12 -8.41 11.73
C ILE A 126 -1.22 -9.60 12.05
N GLN A 127 0.08 -9.37 12.34
CA GLN A 127 1.05 -10.40 12.76
C GLN A 127 0.97 -10.72 14.27
N HIS A 128 -0.06 -10.31 15.00
CA HIS A 128 -0.16 -10.67 16.42
C HIS A 128 -0.46 -12.17 16.58
N THR A 129 0.23 -12.82 17.53
CA THR A 129 -0.03 -14.19 17.96
C THR A 129 -0.02 -14.24 19.50
N PRO A 130 -0.69 -15.22 20.15
CA PRO A 130 -0.83 -15.28 21.61
C PRO A 130 0.48 -15.35 22.39
N GLU A 131 1.57 -15.76 21.75
CA GLU A 131 2.90 -15.94 22.36
C GLU A 131 3.71 -14.64 22.48
N LYS A 132 3.19 -13.51 21.97
CA LYS A 132 3.87 -12.21 22.01
C LYS A 132 3.69 -11.53 23.36
N GLU A 133 4.71 -10.79 23.79
CA GLU A 133 4.78 -10.09 25.09
C GLU A 133 3.68 -9.04 25.32
N TYR A 134 2.96 -8.63 24.26
CA TYR A 134 1.85 -7.69 24.30
C TYR A 134 0.56 -8.36 23.86
N THR A 135 -0.57 -7.96 24.46
CA THR A 135 -1.88 -8.50 24.08
C THR A 135 -2.35 -7.95 22.72
N ILE A 136 -3.30 -8.66 22.11
CA ILE A 136 -3.94 -8.20 20.88
C ILE A 136 -4.69 -6.88 21.09
N GLU A 137 -5.19 -6.61 22.30
CA GLU A 137 -5.81 -5.33 22.71
C GLU A 137 -4.81 -4.17 22.66
N VAL A 138 -3.56 -4.38 23.11
CA VAL A 138 -2.50 -3.37 23.03
C VAL A 138 -2.11 -3.12 21.57
N ALA A 139 -1.99 -4.18 20.76
CA ALA A 139 -1.72 -4.06 19.33
C ALA A 139 -2.84 -3.28 18.60
N ARG A 140 -4.10 -3.64 18.88
CA ARG A 140 -5.33 -3.02 18.36
C ARG A 140 -5.41 -1.55 18.77
N SER A 141 -5.24 -1.24 20.05
CA SER A 141 -5.30 0.12 20.60
C SER A 141 -4.22 1.04 19.99
N ASN A 142 -2.97 0.57 19.91
CA ASN A 142 -1.88 1.34 19.29
C ASN A 142 -2.14 1.61 17.80
N PHE A 143 -2.62 0.62 17.05
CA PHE A 143 -2.96 0.79 15.64
C PHE A 143 -4.16 1.73 15.46
N LEU A 144 -5.23 1.55 16.25
CA LEU A 144 -6.37 2.46 16.29
C LEU A 144 -5.98 3.88 16.69
N GLY A 145 -4.98 4.07 17.56
CA GLY A 145 -4.43 5.38 17.91
C GLY A 145 -3.77 6.07 16.71
N HIS A 146 -2.82 5.40 16.06
CA HIS A 146 -2.19 5.90 14.81
C HIS A 146 -3.21 6.16 13.70
N ILE A 147 -4.27 5.35 13.68
CA ILE A 147 -5.41 5.57 12.82
C ILE A 147 -6.19 6.80 13.26
N LYS A 148 -6.71 6.96 14.47
CA LYS A 148 -7.38 8.22 14.89
C LYS A 148 -6.53 9.47 14.60
N THR A 149 -5.19 9.37 14.65
CA THR A 149 -4.28 10.44 14.17
C THR A 149 -4.34 10.69 12.66
N LEU A 150 -4.27 9.65 11.81
CA LEU A 150 -4.42 9.82 10.37
C LEU A 150 -5.84 10.24 9.98
N THR A 151 -6.84 9.61 10.60
CA THR A 151 -7.81 8.84 9.80
C THR A 151 -9.22 9.40 9.86
N ARG A 152 -9.91 9.63 8.73
CA ARG A 152 -9.49 9.61 7.30
C ARG A 152 -8.76 8.36 6.74
N ALA A 153 -9.46 7.47 6.07
CA ALA A 153 -9.68 6.03 6.33
C ALA A 153 -8.46 5.10 6.02
N ARG A 154 -8.46 3.76 6.11
CA ARG A 154 -9.52 2.73 5.99
C ARG A 154 -9.29 1.56 6.94
N MET A 155 -10.32 0.74 7.18
CA MET A 155 -10.25 -0.41 8.10
C MET A 155 -11.15 -1.63 7.76
N PHE A 156 -12.00 -1.56 6.72
CA PHE A 156 -13.02 -2.57 6.40
C PHE A 156 -12.51 -4.01 6.21
N LEU A 157 -11.23 -4.18 5.86
CA LEU A 157 -10.61 -5.50 5.68
C LEU A 157 -10.48 -6.27 7.01
N LEU A 158 -10.39 -5.59 8.15
CA LEU A 158 -10.24 -6.25 9.45
C LEU A 158 -11.57 -6.78 9.99
N ASP A 159 -12.69 -6.17 9.57
CA ASP A 159 -14.05 -6.67 9.81
C ASP A 159 -14.32 -8.01 9.11
N HIS A 160 -13.57 -8.32 8.03
CA HIS A 160 -13.69 -9.58 7.30
C HIS A 160 -12.86 -10.73 7.94
N TYR A 161 -11.68 -10.46 8.51
CA TYR A 161 -10.73 -11.52 8.91
C TYR A 161 -10.58 -11.78 10.41
N LYS A 162 -11.11 -10.93 11.31
CA LYS A 162 -10.82 -11.02 12.75
C LYS A 162 -12.10 -11.02 13.59
N PRO A 163 -12.25 -11.92 14.59
CA PRO A 163 -13.36 -11.87 15.54
C PRO A 163 -13.40 -10.53 16.28
N GLY A 164 -14.59 -9.92 16.38
CA GLY A 164 -14.77 -8.54 16.87
C GLY A 164 -14.43 -7.45 15.84
N GLY A 165 -14.03 -7.84 14.63
CA GLY A 165 -13.70 -6.95 13.53
C GLY A 165 -12.62 -5.94 13.88
N VAL A 166 -12.80 -4.74 13.36
CA VAL A 166 -11.85 -3.64 13.56
C VAL A 166 -12.18 -2.73 14.75
N GLY A 167 -13.41 -2.84 15.28
CA GLY A 167 -13.89 -2.02 16.40
C GLY A 167 -14.16 -0.56 16.03
N ILE A 168 -14.36 -0.23 14.75
CA ILE A 168 -14.92 1.07 14.36
C ILE A 168 -16.43 1.05 14.65
N PRO A 169 -16.96 2.05 15.38
CA PRO A 169 -18.38 2.15 15.66
C PRO A 169 -19.20 2.49 14.42
N ALA A 170 -20.42 1.94 14.34
CA ALA A 170 -21.40 2.29 13.33
C ALA A 170 -21.80 3.77 13.41
N GLU A 171 -22.51 4.27 12.40
CA GLU A 171 -23.03 5.64 12.42
C GLU A 171 -23.98 5.87 13.60
N GLY A 172 -23.74 6.96 14.34
CA GLY A 172 -24.42 7.26 15.60
C GLY A 172 -23.95 6.46 16.82
N GLN A 173 -23.00 5.53 16.67
CA GLN A 173 -22.45 4.72 17.77
C GLN A 173 -21.05 5.15 18.21
N GLY A 174 -20.50 6.22 17.66
CA GLY A 174 -19.13 6.69 17.92
C GLY A 174 -18.85 7.27 19.30
N GLY A 175 -19.86 7.38 20.16
CA GLY A 175 -19.75 8.03 21.47
C GLY A 175 -19.22 9.46 21.33
N GLU A 176 -18.29 9.84 22.19
CA GLU A 176 -17.62 11.16 22.17
C GLU A 176 -16.86 11.43 20.86
N ASP A 177 -16.44 10.39 20.13
CA ASP A 177 -15.69 10.49 18.88
C ASP A 177 -16.58 10.53 17.60
N GLU A 178 -17.92 10.49 17.69
CA GLU A 178 -18.80 10.34 16.50
C GLU A 178 -18.54 11.40 15.41
N VAL A 179 -18.22 12.65 15.78
CA VAL A 179 -17.86 13.72 14.82
C VAL A 179 -16.55 13.41 14.08
N LEU A 180 -15.59 12.77 14.75
CA LEU A 180 -14.34 12.32 14.15
C LEU A 180 -14.60 11.14 13.20
N TRP A 181 -15.44 10.19 13.60
CA TRP A 181 -15.85 9.06 12.77
C TRP A 181 -16.66 9.49 11.53
N GLY A 182 -17.51 10.51 11.61
CA GLY A 182 -18.17 11.10 10.44
C GLY A 182 -17.17 11.64 9.40
N ARG A 183 -16.10 12.34 9.86
CA ARG A 183 -15.01 12.82 8.98
C ARG A 183 -14.22 11.67 8.35
N TRP A 184 -14.00 10.60 9.11
CA TRP A 184 -13.39 9.34 8.65
C TRP A 184 -14.22 8.71 7.53
N ARG A 185 -15.54 8.54 7.73
CA ARG A 185 -16.44 7.89 6.75
C ARG A 185 -16.47 8.67 5.43
N LYS A 186 -16.52 10.01 5.50
CA LYS A 186 -16.49 10.88 4.31
C LYS A 186 -15.21 10.73 3.50
N TRP A 187 -14.03 10.68 4.14
CA TRP A 187 -12.77 10.41 3.44
C TRP A 187 -12.73 8.97 2.92
N HIS A 188 -13.20 7.97 3.69
CA HIS A 188 -13.23 6.56 3.28
C HIS A 188 -13.93 6.41 1.94
N SER A 189 -15.16 6.92 1.87
CA SER A 189 -15.97 6.95 0.66
C SER A 189 -15.26 7.71 -0.45
N ALA A 190 -14.81 8.95 -0.21
CA ALA A 190 -14.15 9.76 -1.25
C ALA A 190 -12.91 9.09 -1.90
N ILE A 191 -12.15 8.28 -1.18
CA ILE A 191 -11.02 7.53 -1.77
C ILE A 191 -11.46 6.16 -2.32
N MET A 192 -12.51 5.50 -1.81
CA MET A 192 -13.01 4.23 -2.40
C MET A 192 -13.78 4.47 -3.71
N GLU A 193 -14.49 5.59 -3.81
CA GLU A 193 -15.23 5.97 -5.01
C GLU A 193 -14.34 6.51 -6.14
N ARG A 194 -13.07 6.84 -5.85
CA ARG A 194 -12.10 7.30 -6.85
C ARG A 194 -11.81 6.20 -7.87
N GLN A 195 -12.04 6.51 -9.15
CA GLN A 195 -11.88 5.55 -10.25
C GLN A 195 -10.49 4.92 -10.29
N SER A 196 -9.41 5.70 -10.15
CA SER A 196 -8.04 5.18 -10.12
C SER A 196 -7.75 4.19 -8.97
N VAL A 197 -8.52 4.23 -7.89
CA VAL A 197 -8.44 3.23 -6.81
C VAL A 197 -9.22 1.98 -7.17
N LYS A 198 -10.41 2.11 -7.77
CA LYS A 198 -11.20 0.97 -8.26
C LYS A 198 -10.45 0.20 -9.34
N ASP A 199 -9.89 0.90 -10.32
CA ASP A 199 -9.18 0.31 -11.46
C ASP A 199 -7.89 -0.43 -11.05
N THR A 200 -7.30 -0.09 -9.89
CA THR A 200 -6.09 -0.72 -9.35
C THR A 200 -6.36 -1.71 -8.21
N TRP A 201 -7.64 -1.90 -7.84
CA TRP A 201 -8.03 -2.87 -6.81
C TRP A 201 -8.14 -4.28 -7.40
N ASN A 202 -7.57 -5.26 -6.71
CA ASN A 202 -7.76 -6.67 -7.02
C ASN A 202 -9.04 -7.18 -6.35
N ASP A 203 -9.54 -8.35 -6.75
CA ASP A 203 -10.64 -8.99 -6.04
C ASP A 203 -10.25 -9.30 -4.59
N ASP A 204 -11.16 -9.13 -3.63
CA ASP A 204 -10.88 -9.27 -2.19
C ASP A 204 -10.20 -10.61 -1.85
N HIS A 205 -10.60 -11.71 -2.50
CA HIS A 205 -9.99 -13.04 -2.34
C HIS A 205 -8.47 -13.05 -2.60
N SER A 206 -7.98 -12.27 -3.56
CA SER A 206 -6.54 -12.13 -3.83
C SER A 206 -5.79 -11.47 -2.67
N TYR A 207 -6.44 -10.55 -1.95
CA TYR A 207 -5.90 -9.99 -0.72
C TYR A 207 -5.97 -10.99 0.44
N ILE A 208 -7.03 -11.81 0.59
CA ILE A 208 -7.11 -12.91 1.58
C ILE A 208 -5.86 -13.78 1.52
N GLN A 209 -5.62 -14.36 0.34
CA GLN A 209 -4.54 -15.31 0.11
C GLN A 209 -3.17 -14.67 0.36
N THR A 210 -3.00 -13.41 -0.05
CA THR A 210 -1.75 -12.67 0.13
C THR A 210 -1.45 -12.36 1.60
N TYR A 211 -2.46 -11.96 2.38
CA TYR A 211 -2.29 -11.55 3.77
C TYR A 211 -2.38 -12.69 4.78
N LYS A 212 -2.90 -13.87 4.41
CA LYS A 212 -2.96 -15.07 5.28
C LYS A 212 -1.65 -15.34 6.03
N ARG A 213 -0.51 -15.37 5.32
CA ARG A 213 0.82 -15.63 5.93
C ARG A 213 1.30 -14.52 6.86
N TYR A 214 0.81 -13.28 6.70
CA TYR A 214 1.05 -12.24 7.71
C TYR A 214 0.14 -12.43 8.92
N ALA A 215 -1.11 -12.84 8.70
CA ALA A 215 -2.09 -13.11 9.75
C ALA A 215 -1.74 -14.35 10.62
N GLU A 216 -0.96 -15.28 10.08
CA GLU A 216 -0.40 -16.46 10.77
C GLU A 216 1.04 -16.23 11.29
N ASP A 217 1.58 -15.02 11.12
CA ASP A 217 2.99 -14.66 11.36
C ASP A 217 4.05 -15.62 10.75
N THR A 218 3.75 -16.21 9.59
CA THR A 218 4.65 -17.12 8.84
C THR A 218 5.34 -16.47 7.64
N ALA A 219 5.00 -15.22 7.30
CA ALA A 219 5.55 -14.53 6.13
C ALA A 219 7.07 -14.30 6.21
N ASP A 220 7.80 -14.56 5.12
CA ASP A 220 9.26 -14.34 5.01
C ASP A 220 9.64 -13.02 4.29
N ALA A 221 8.69 -12.10 4.16
CA ALA A 221 8.96 -10.78 3.58
C ALA A 221 9.80 -9.92 4.55
N LYS A 222 10.68 -9.06 4.02
CA LYS A 222 11.46 -8.10 4.83
C LYS A 222 10.59 -7.27 5.78
N VAL A 223 9.38 -6.92 5.35
CA VAL A 223 8.36 -6.22 6.17
C VAL A 223 7.93 -7.03 7.39
N ALA A 224 7.69 -8.34 7.23
CA ALA A 224 7.37 -9.22 8.36
C ALA A 224 8.58 -9.38 9.29
N GLN A 225 9.77 -9.64 8.73
CA GLN A 225 11.01 -9.76 9.50
C GLN A 225 11.32 -8.51 10.35
N ALA A 226 11.20 -7.31 9.77
CA ALA A 226 11.37 -6.05 10.50
C ALA A 226 10.30 -5.86 11.60
N THR A 227 9.04 -6.16 11.28
CA THR A 227 7.93 -6.07 12.25
C THR A 227 8.15 -6.97 13.47
N ARG A 228 8.60 -8.23 13.26
CA ARG A 228 8.90 -9.17 14.36
C ARG A 228 9.98 -8.67 15.30
N LYS A 229 10.98 -7.95 14.78
CA LYS A 229 12.08 -7.38 15.56
C LYS A 229 11.74 -6.03 16.21
N GLY A 230 10.55 -5.47 15.97
CA GLY A 230 10.20 -4.11 16.37
C GLY A 230 10.95 -3.01 15.61
N GLU A 231 11.64 -3.36 14.52
CA GLU A 231 12.42 -2.43 13.69
C GLU A 231 11.50 -1.53 12.84
N GLY A 232 12.05 -0.42 12.34
CA GLY A 232 11.41 0.38 11.30
C GLY A 232 11.21 -0.45 10.03
N LEU A 233 10.10 -0.23 9.32
CA LEU A 233 9.87 -0.94 8.05
C LEU A 233 10.98 -0.60 7.04
N PRO A 234 11.40 -1.58 6.21
CA PRO A 234 12.35 -1.34 5.14
C PRO A 234 11.76 -0.33 4.16
N ARG A 235 12.41 0.82 4.08
CA ARG A 235 12.40 1.72 2.92
C ARG A 235 13.32 1.08 1.88
#